data_AF-A0A1Y1Z6C2-F1
#
_entry.id   AF-A0A1Y1Z6C2-F1
#
_cell.length_a   1.000
_cell.length_b   1.000
_cell.length_c   1.000
_cell.angle_alpha   90.00
_cell.angle_beta   90.00
_cell.angle_gamma   90.00
#
_symmetry.space_group_name_H-M   'P 1'
#
loop_
_entity.id
_entity.type
_entity.pdbx_description
1 polymer ?
#
loop_
_entity_poly.entity_id
_entity_poly.type
_entity_poly.pdbx_seq_one_letter_code
_entity_poly.pdbx_strand_id
1 'polypeptide(L)'
;MPFPFSLPTTSSISFTDFFSSSTHPSLPLCATTARGVVRDALKKHKRIPPSSQASNLPTVHTALNEYIPYLFALDAGLSGTNCAGEEIDLVLVRELEVEWRSTLAATLPGREPPRIKLKSLESELFFALSTFAYVHSLQARAQLHTLYNASLPTPEQRATAIGAAMKHFLDANAVHTYLVNRAGQWHSQPAAVDITIPVLGALAELTMAEATLITVLKDDPYPGVVLEDRNKQSRDWMYKAVEIPKVRAHLFARLCLAASEHAAKAQSMLGRASKVDESLSKYTDDLRRTAKGKACRFLGIDAELAGKTGDGIAWLRGAKKELGFSAVGAEEEKKASGLSKLKKEWQEKREDRKIEKGEGWGTDAGKFEEGRVVDMLLQKWEKMNDTMGVQIVPPSEPLLAGMPSGREYHSAKMFVTPALDEDAIVRMRAPPDPGDAAFKGDEDDSGDDDERVSAPPVVGAFPGTKSEYPGGSAYY
;
A
#
# COMPACT_ATOMS: atom_id res chain seq x y z
N MET A 1 -7.04 6.87 3.36
CA MET A 1 -6.02 7.19 2.34
C MET A 1 -5.03 6.02 2.24
N PRO A 2 -4.75 5.44 1.06
CA PRO A 2 -3.94 4.20 0.95
C PRO A 2 -2.43 4.42 0.99
N PHE A 3 -1.67 3.39 1.37
CA PHE A 3 -0.19 3.45 1.41
C PHE A 3 0.42 3.59 -0.01
N PRO A 4 1.40 4.49 -0.22
CA PRO A 4 2.06 4.65 -1.52
C PRO A 4 3.21 3.63 -1.68
N PHE A 5 2.88 2.38 -2.00
CA PHE A 5 3.89 1.34 -2.26
C PHE A 5 4.88 1.75 -3.35
N SER A 6 6.17 1.47 -3.12
CA SER A 6 7.17 1.45 -4.18
C SER A 6 7.15 0.09 -4.88
N LEU A 7 7.12 0.06 -6.21
CA LEU A 7 7.20 -1.20 -6.94
C LEU A 7 8.65 -1.71 -6.98
N PRO A 8 8.91 -2.98 -6.62
CA PRO A 8 10.24 -3.55 -6.71
C PRO A 8 10.67 -3.68 -8.17
N THR A 9 11.98 -3.80 -8.37
CA THR A 9 12.60 -4.02 -9.68
C THR A 9 13.46 -5.27 -9.60
N THR A 10 13.70 -5.90 -10.74
CA THR A 10 14.42 -7.17 -10.81
C THR A 10 15.59 -7.14 -11.81
N SER A 11 16.52 -8.08 -11.69
CA SER A 11 17.64 -8.27 -12.63
C SER A 11 17.20 -8.97 -13.91
N SER A 12 18.10 -9.07 -14.90
CA SER A 12 17.98 -10.02 -16.01
C SER A 12 18.21 -11.45 -15.51
N ILE A 13 17.40 -12.40 -15.99
CA ILE A 13 17.68 -13.84 -15.91
C ILE A 13 17.17 -14.50 -17.19
N SER A 14 17.76 -15.63 -17.57
CA SER A 14 17.24 -16.49 -18.64
C SER A 14 16.84 -17.83 -18.07
N PHE A 15 15.55 -18.15 -18.01
CA PHE A 15 15.08 -19.42 -17.46
C PHE A 15 15.59 -20.63 -18.25
N THR A 16 15.94 -20.48 -19.53
CA THR A 16 16.60 -21.53 -20.33
C THR A 16 17.95 -21.96 -19.77
N ASP A 17 18.62 -21.10 -18.98
CA ASP A 17 19.88 -21.44 -18.34
C ASP A 17 19.66 -22.37 -17.13
N PHE A 18 18.46 -22.35 -16.53
CA PHE A 18 18.12 -23.03 -15.27
C PHE A 18 17.15 -24.20 -15.43
N PHE A 19 16.34 -24.17 -16.47
CA PHE A 19 15.28 -25.15 -16.72
C PHE A 19 15.34 -25.67 -18.15
N SER A 20 14.98 -26.95 -18.29
CA SER A 20 14.75 -27.60 -19.57
C SER A 20 13.46 -28.40 -19.49
N SER A 21 12.74 -28.52 -20.60
CA SER A 21 11.54 -29.36 -20.68
C SER A 21 11.62 -30.29 -21.88
N SER A 22 11.34 -31.57 -21.65
CA SER A 22 11.25 -32.59 -22.71
C SER A 22 9.93 -32.49 -23.48
N THR A 23 8.86 -32.06 -22.79
CA THR A 23 7.50 -31.98 -23.32
C THR A 23 7.19 -30.61 -23.91
N HIS A 24 7.69 -29.53 -23.29
CA HIS A 24 7.41 -28.15 -23.64
C HIS A 24 8.71 -27.33 -23.76
N PRO A 25 9.61 -27.65 -24.71
CA PRO A 25 10.94 -27.07 -24.80
C PRO A 25 10.96 -25.53 -24.93
N SER A 26 9.89 -24.91 -25.44
CA SER A 26 9.79 -23.44 -25.54
C SER A 26 9.36 -22.75 -24.24
N LEU A 27 8.83 -23.46 -23.25
CA LEU A 27 8.29 -22.87 -22.02
C LEU A 27 9.30 -21.99 -21.27
N PRO A 28 10.54 -22.45 -20.97
CA PRO A 28 11.53 -21.60 -20.30
C PRO A 28 11.86 -20.32 -21.08
N LEU A 29 11.89 -20.40 -22.43
CA LEU A 29 12.15 -19.23 -23.26
C LEU A 29 10.97 -18.25 -23.23
N CYS A 30 9.74 -18.72 -23.40
CA CYS A 30 8.55 -17.87 -23.33
C CYS A 30 8.43 -17.18 -21.97
N ALA A 31 8.67 -17.90 -20.88
CA ALA A 31 8.71 -17.34 -19.53
C ALA A 31 9.81 -16.27 -19.38
N THR A 32 10.97 -16.48 -20.01
CA THR A 32 12.09 -15.50 -20.02
C THR A 32 11.67 -14.22 -20.73
N THR A 33 11.03 -14.33 -21.88
CA THR A 33 10.54 -13.19 -22.66
C THR A 33 9.49 -12.41 -21.88
N ALA A 34 8.50 -13.09 -21.30
CA ALA A 34 7.47 -12.45 -20.48
C ALA A 34 8.05 -11.74 -19.24
N ARG A 35 9.04 -12.36 -18.58
CA ARG A 35 9.77 -11.73 -17.47
C ARG A 35 10.53 -10.48 -17.91
N GLY A 36 11.11 -10.49 -19.10
CA GLY A 36 11.76 -9.33 -19.71
C GLY A 36 10.80 -8.14 -19.83
N VAL A 37 9.57 -8.37 -20.31
CA VAL A 37 8.52 -7.34 -20.40
C VAL A 37 8.18 -6.78 -19.01
N VAL A 38 8.03 -7.63 -18.00
CA VAL A 38 7.80 -7.19 -16.61
C VAL A 38 8.93 -6.31 -16.09
N ARG A 39 10.18 -6.75 -16.27
CA ARG A 39 11.37 -6.00 -15.86
C ARG A 39 11.39 -4.61 -16.51
N ASP A 40 11.14 -4.54 -17.81
CA ASP A 40 11.19 -3.28 -18.56
C ASP A 40 10.03 -2.35 -18.16
N ALA A 41 8.83 -2.90 -17.93
CA ALA A 41 7.69 -2.13 -17.40
C ALA A 41 7.97 -1.57 -16.00
N LEU A 42 8.58 -2.35 -15.11
CA LEU A 42 8.97 -1.91 -13.75
C LEU A 42 10.08 -0.86 -13.79
N LYS A 43 11.12 -1.05 -14.61
CA LYS A 43 12.20 -0.07 -14.81
C LYS A 43 11.62 1.25 -15.35
N LYS A 44 10.74 1.18 -16.34
CA LYS A 44 10.05 2.37 -16.89
C LYS A 44 9.23 3.07 -15.81
N HIS A 45 8.43 2.33 -15.04
CA HIS A 45 7.63 2.90 -13.95
C HIS A 45 8.50 3.61 -12.89
N LYS A 46 9.66 3.03 -12.54
CA LYS A 46 10.61 3.64 -11.60
C LYS A 46 11.20 4.96 -12.15
N ARG A 47 11.51 5.02 -13.46
CA ARG A 47 12.21 6.14 -14.11
C ARG A 47 11.32 7.34 -14.45
N ILE A 48 10.02 7.13 -14.66
CA ILE A 48 9.10 8.22 -14.98
C ILE A 48 8.84 9.12 -13.76
N PRO A 49 8.50 10.41 -13.97
CA PRO A 49 8.16 11.32 -12.89
C PRO A 49 7.01 10.78 -12.01
N PRO A 50 7.01 11.03 -10.69
CA PRO A 50 5.96 10.53 -9.78
C PRO A 50 4.54 10.90 -10.21
N SER A 51 4.33 12.10 -10.75
CA SER A 51 3.05 12.55 -11.32
C SER A 51 2.52 11.69 -12.48
N SER A 52 3.41 10.98 -13.20
CA SER A 52 3.06 10.10 -14.32
C SER A 52 2.99 8.62 -13.93
N GLN A 53 3.35 8.25 -12.70
CA GLN A 53 3.38 6.85 -12.27
C GLN A 53 2.00 6.20 -12.27
N ALA A 54 0.98 6.95 -11.82
CA ALA A 54 -0.39 6.45 -11.74
C ALA A 54 -0.96 6.01 -13.10
N SER A 55 -0.69 6.77 -14.17
CA SER A 55 -1.14 6.44 -15.53
C SER A 55 -0.36 5.29 -16.17
N ASN A 56 0.83 4.95 -15.65
CA ASN A 56 1.61 3.80 -16.11
C ASN A 56 1.27 2.49 -15.39
N LEU A 57 0.52 2.52 -14.28
CA LEU A 57 0.13 1.32 -13.53
C LEU A 57 -0.57 0.24 -14.39
N PRO A 58 -1.48 0.58 -15.32
CA PRO A 58 -2.09 -0.43 -16.20
C PRO A 58 -1.07 -1.20 -17.04
N THR A 59 -0.01 -0.56 -17.52
CA THR A 59 1.07 -1.21 -18.27
C THR A 59 1.79 -2.26 -17.42
N VAL A 60 2.10 -1.92 -16.17
CA VAL A 60 2.76 -2.86 -15.23
C VAL A 60 1.80 -4.01 -14.87
N HIS A 61 0.53 -3.69 -14.64
CA HIS A 61 -0.50 -4.69 -14.38
C HIS A 61 -0.59 -5.72 -15.51
N THR A 62 -0.69 -5.26 -16.76
CA THR A 62 -0.77 -6.15 -17.94
C THR A 62 0.47 -7.04 -18.05
N ALA A 63 1.67 -6.46 -17.93
CA ALA A 63 2.92 -7.23 -18.00
C ALA A 63 2.97 -8.34 -16.92
N LEU A 64 2.58 -8.03 -15.68
CA LEU A 64 2.52 -9.03 -14.60
C LEU A 64 1.45 -10.08 -14.87
N ASN A 65 0.26 -9.67 -15.30
CA ASN A 65 -0.85 -10.56 -15.59
C ASN A 65 -0.53 -11.55 -16.73
N GLU A 66 0.29 -11.14 -17.71
CA GLU A 66 0.79 -12.00 -18.78
C GLU A 66 1.92 -12.93 -18.31
N TYR A 67 2.76 -12.49 -17.38
CA TYR A 67 3.90 -13.27 -16.89
C TYR A 67 3.52 -14.33 -15.84
N ILE A 68 2.66 -14.00 -14.89
CA ILE A 68 2.28 -14.88 -13.77
C ILE A 68 1.82 -16.28 -14.22
N PRO A 69 1.00 -16.45 -15.29
CA PRO A 69 0.65 -17.77 -15.81
C PRO A 69 1.87 -18.64 -16.17
N TYR A 70 2.94 -18.06 -16.73
CA TYR A 70 4.17 -18.79 -17.04
C TYR A 70 4.89 -19.25 -15.77
N LEU A 71 4.88 -18.45 -14.71
CA LEU A 71 5.44 -18.87 -13.42
C LEU A 71 4.68 -20.06 -12.83
N PHE A 72 3.36 -20.05 -12.92
CA PHE A 72 2.55 -21.19 -12.49
C PHE A 72 2.76 -22.44 -13.35
N ALA A 73 2.97 -22.28 -14.66
CA ALA A 73 3.31 -23.41 -15.54
C ALA A 73 4.69 -24.01 -15.20
N LEU A 74 5.69 -23.17 -14.90
CA LEU A 74 7.00 -23.64 -14.43
C LEU A 74 6.90 -24.34 -13.07
N ASP A 75 6.14 -23.77 -12.12
CA ASP A 75 5.89 -24.35 -10.79
C ASP A 75 5.20 -25.72 -10.89
N ALA A 76 4.20 -25.82 -11.76
CA ALA A 76 3.50 -27.07 -12.03
C ALA A 76 4.44 -28.14 -12.59
N GLY A 77 5.28 -27.76 -13.57
CA GLY A 77 6.24 -28.68 -14.17
C GLY A 77 7.31 -29.19 -13.20
N LEU A 78 7.78 -28.36 -12.26
CA LEU A 78 8.71 -28.80 -11.21
C LEU A 78 8.04 -29.67 -10.15
N SER A 79 6.75 -29.46 -9.90
CA SER A 79 5.98 -30.14 -8.86
C SER A 79 5.31 -31.43 -9.35
N GLY A 80 5.38 -31.72 -10.66
CA GLY A 80 4.67 -32.84 -11.28
C GLY A 80 3.14 -32.69 -11.25
N THR A 81 2.64 -31.45 -11.22
CA THR A 81 1.21 -31.15 -11.29
C THR A 81 0.82 -30.71 -12.70
N ASN A 82 -0.45 -30.89 -13.04
CA ASN A 82 -0.94 -30.54 -14.38
C ASN A 82 -1.19 -29.02 -14.48
N CYS A 83 -0.85 -28.45 -15.63
CA CYS A 83 -1.19 -27.08 -16.00
C CYS A 83 -2.21 -27.10 -17.14
N ALA A 84 -3.42 -26.58 -16.91
CA ALA A 84 -4.52 -26.62 -17.89
C ALA A 84 -4.82 -28.02 -18.46
N GLY A 85 -4.67 -29.06 -17.64
CA GLY A 85 -4.89 -30.46 -18.07
C GLY A 85 -3.70 -31.12 -18.77
N GLU A 86 -2.63 -30.36 -19.03
CA GLU A 86 -1.39 -30.83 -19.65
C GLU A 86 -0.34 -31.18 -18.59
N GLU A 87 0.40 -32.27 -18.83
CA GLU A 87 1.54 -32.67 -18.02
C GLU A 87 2.81 -31.99 -18.55
N ILE A 88 3.43 -31.17 -17.72
CA ILE A 88 4.68 -30.47 -18.07
C ILE A 88 5.81 -31.18 -17.34
N ASP A 89 6.71 -31.80 -18.09
CA ASP A 89 7.96 -32.34 -17.54
C ASP A 89 9.04 -31.25 -17.57
N LEU A 90 9.34 -30.65 -16.42
CA LEU A 90 10.38 -29.62 -16.28
C LEU A 90 11.51 -30.11 -15.38
N VAL A 91 12.73 -30.04 -15.90
CA VAL A 91 13.95 -30.45 -15.21
C VAL A 91 14.76 -29.22 -14.80
N LEU A 92 15.17 -29.18 -13.53
CA LEU A 92 16.12 -28.20 -13.02
C LEU A 92 17.54 -28.55 -13.52
N VAL A 93 18.08 -27.71 -14.40
CA VAL A 93 19.44 -27.84 -14.96
C VAL A 93 20.49 -27.28 -14.00
N ARG A 94 20.20 -26.13 -13.37
CA ARG A 94 21.03 -25.53 -12.33
C ARG A 94 20.13 -24.81 -11.32
N GLU A 95 20.63 -24.58 -10.11
CA GLU A 95 19.91 -23.81 -9.09
C GLU A 95 19.56 -22.40 -9.60
N LEU A 96 18.27 -22.05 -9.59
CA LEU A 96 17.79 -20.74 -10.03
C LEU A 96 18.23 -19.65 -9.07
N GLU A 97 18.86 -18.60 -9.58
CA GLU A 97 19.19 -17.39 -8.83
C GLU A 97 18.41 -16.20 -9.39
N VAL A 98 17.47 -15.67 -8.60
CA VAL A 98 16.71 -14.46 -8.92
C VAL A 98 17.12 -13.33 -8.00
N GLU A 99 17.01 -12.11 -8.49
CA GLU A 99 17.38 -10.92 -7.72
C GLU A 99 16.29 -9.86 -7.80
N TRP A 100 15.79 -9.45 -6.64
CA TRP A 100 14.72 -8.47 -6.50
C TRP A 100 15.12 -7.37 -5.51
N ARG A 101 14.74 -6.13 -5.82
CA ARG A 101 14.90 -5.00 -4.91
C ARG A 101 13.88 -5.09 -3.77
N SER A 102 14.36 -5.07 -2.53
CA SER A 102 13.54 -5.19 -1.32
C SER A 102 12.94 -3.84 -0.93
N THR A 103 11.69 -3.60 -1.28
CA THR A 103 11.02 -2.29 -1.13
C THR A 103 10.44 -2.04 0.26
N LEU A 104 10.26 -3.09 1.07
CA LEU A 104 9.74 -3.01 2.42
C LEU A 104 10.82 -3.17 3.50
N ALA A 105 12.08 -3.38 3.11
CA ALA A 105 13.20 -3.34 4.05
C ALA A 105 13.52 -1.91 4.49
N ALA A 106 13.91 -1.76 5.74
CA ALA A 106 14.45 -0.52 6.27
C ALA A 106 15.74 -0.16 5.51
N THR A 107 15.77 1.04 4.94
CA THR A 107 16.92 1.58 4.24
C THR A 107 17.37 2.88 4.89
N LEU A 108 18.65 3.24 4.69
CA LEU A 108 19.13 4.55 5.11
C LEU A 108 18.46 5.62 4.24
N PRO A 109 18.02 6.75 4.82
CA PRO A 109 17.45 7.85 4.05
C PRO A 109 18.37 8.28 2.91
N GLY A 110 17.82 8.36 1.69
CA GLY A 110 18.56 8.73 0.48
C GLY A 110 19.34 7.60 -0.19
N ARG A 111 19.33 6.37 0.36
CA ARG A 111 19.85 5.18 -0.33
C ARG A 111 18.73 4.38 -0.97
N GLU A 112 19.03 3.85 -2.16
CA GLU A 112 18.14 2.87 -2.77
C GLU A 112 18.08 1.59 -1.93
N PRO A 113 16.93 0.92 -1.90
CA PRO A 113 16.85 -0.38 -1.26
C PRO A 113 17.75 -1.41 -1.95
N PRO A 114 18.39 -2.30 -1.17
CA PRO A 114 19.29 -3.29 -1.72
C PRO A 114 18.51 -4.31 -2.55
N ARG A 115 19.20 -4.84 -3.55
CA ARG A 115 18.77 -6.06 -4.24
C ARG A 115 19.15 -7.27 -3.39
N ILE A 116 18.26 -8.24 -3.31
CA ILE A 116 18.45 -9.48 -2.56
C ILE A 116 18.46 -10.63 -3.55
N LYS A 117 19.53 -11.42 -3.53
CA LYS A 117 19.66 -12.67 -4.29
C LYS A 117 18.91 -13.79 -3.57
N LEU A 118 18.09 -14.52 -4.30
CA LEU A 118 17.22 -15.58 -3.81
C LEU A 118 17.35 -16.80 -4.71
N LYS A 119 17.35 -17.99 -4.10
CA LYS A 119 17.67 -19.26 -4.77
C LYS A 119 16.45 -20.16 -4.97
N SER A 120 15.38 -19.65 -5.58
CA SER A 120 14.17 -20.45 -5.83
C SER A 120 13.21 -19.80 -6.82
N LEU A 121 12.46 -20.64 -7.56
CA LEU A 121 11.30 -20.20 -8.34
C LEU A 121 10.18 -19.68 -7.42
N GLU A 122 10.06 -20.25 -6.22
CA GLU A 122 9.09 -19.82 -5.22
C GLU A 122 9.30 -18.34 -4.83
N SER A 123 10.55 -17.91 -4.65
CA SER A 123 10.86 -16.50 -4.37
C SER A 123 10.47 -15.58 -5.53
N GLU A 124 10.69 -16.01 -6.77
CA GLU A 124 10.27 -15.26 -7.96
C GLU A 124 8.74 -15.13 -8.02
N LEU A 125 8.00 -16.21 -7.78
CA LEU A 125 6.54 -16.22 -7.70
C LEU A 125 6.02 -15.27 -6.62
N PHE A 126 6.62 -15.32 -5.43
CA PHE A 126 6.24 -14.46 -4.31
C PHE A 126 6.47 -12.97 -4.60
N PHE A 127 7.61 -12.62 -5.18
CA PHE A 127 7.87 -11.23 -5.55
C PHE A 127 6.96 -10.76 -6.69
N ALA A 128 6.72 -11.58 -7.71
CA ALA A 128 5.82 -11.24 -8.82
C ALA A 128 4.38 -11.01 -8.32
N LEU A 129 3.85 -11.90 -7.49
CA LEU A 129 2.50 -11.78 -6.92
C LEU A 129 2.39 -10.63 -5.92
N SER A 130 3.37 -10.44 -5.02
CA SER A 130 3.37 -9.28 -4.11
C SER A 130 3.40 -7.96 -4.90
N THR A 131 4.18 -7.89 -5.98
CA THR A 131 4.21 -6.73 -6.88
C THR A 131 2.86 -6.52 -7.55
N PHE A 132 2.19 -7.58 -7.99
CA PHE A 132 0.85 -7.51 -8.56
C PHE A 132 -0.18 -6.96 -7.57
N ALA A 133 -0.13 -7.41 -6.32
CA ALA A 133 -0.95 -6.87 -5.24
C ALA A 133 -0.64 -5.39 -4.94
N TYR A 134 0.63 -4.97 -4.96
CA TYR A 134 0.99 -3.55 -4.83
C TYR A 134 0.42 -2.70 -5.97
N VAL A 135 0.45 -3.21 -7.21
CA VAL A 135 -0.15 -2.52 -8.36
C VAL A 135 -1.65 -2.33 -8.16
N HIS A 136 -2.37 -3.33 -7.65
CA HIS A 136 -3.78 -3.18 -7.29
C HIS A 136 -3.99 -2.11 -6.21
N SER A 137 -3.24 -2.14 -5.11
CA SER A 137 -3.32 -1.12 -4.05
C SER A 137 -3.02 0.29 -4.59
N LEU A 138 -2.06 0.43 -5.50
CA LEU A 138 -1.74 1.71 -6.16
C LEU A 138 -2.82 2.15 -7.16
N GLN A 139 -3.47 1.23 -7.87
CA GLN A 139 -4.62 1.53 -8.71
C GLN A 139 -5.81 1.99 -7.85
N ALA A 140 -6.08 1.34 -6.72
CA ALA A 140 -7.08 1.77 -5.75
C ALA A 140 -6.79 3.18 -5.23
N ARG A 141 -5.51 3.45 -4.92
CA ARG A 141 -5.03 4.78 -4.56
C ARG A 141 -5.29 5.80 -5.66
N ALA A 142 -4.96 5.50 -6.92
CA ALA A 142 -5.22 6.40 -8.04
C ALA A 142 -6.72 6.72 -8.21
N GLN A 143 -7.60 5.72 -8.06
CA GLN A 143 -9.05 5.92 -8.10
C GLN A 143 -9.52 6.83 -6.95
N LEU A 144 -9.03 6.60 -5.72
CA LEU A 144 -9.38 7.43 -4.56
C LEU A 144 -8.84 8.86 -4.65
N HIS A 145 -7.72 9.09 -5.33
CA HIS A 145 -7.17 10.43 -5.54
C HIS A 145 -8.18 11.35 -6.24
N THR A 146 -8.98 10.81 -7.16
CA THR A 146 -9.99 11.57 -7.91
C THR A 146 -11.04 12.23 -7.02
N LEU A 147 -11.23 11.73 -5.80
CA LEU A 147 -12.14 12.31 -4.81
C LEU A 147 -11.63 13.61 -4.19
N TYR A 148 -10.35 13.93 -4.40
CA TYR A 148 -9.67 15.10 -3.84
C TYR A 148 -9.26 16.13 -4.91
N ASN A 149 -9.79 16.01 -6.13
CA ASN A 149 -9.55 16.96 -7.20
C ASN A 149 -10.17 18.34 -6.90
N ALA A 150 -9.65 19.39 -7.55
CA ALA A 150 -10.09 20.77 -7.32
C ALA A 150 -11.59 21.02 -7.60
N SER A 151 -12.17 20.25 -8.52
CA SER A 151 -13.62 20.17 -8.74
C SER A 151 -14.16 18.91 -8.06
N LEU A 152 -15.23 19.06 -7.27
CA LEU A 152 -15.90 17.93 -6.65
C LEU A 152 -16.42 16.96 -7.72
N PRO A 153 -16.16 15.64 -7.60
CA PRO A 153 -16.68 14.66 -8.54
C PRO A 153 -18.21 14.58 -8.44
N THR A 154 -18.87 14.26 -9.55
CA THR A 154 -20.30 13.96 -9.53
C THR A 154 -20.58 12.71 -8.65
N PRO A 155 -21.82 12.52 -8.16
CA PRO A 155 -22.17 11.33 -7.39
C PRO A 155 -21.85 10.02 -8.13
N GLU A 156 -22.04 9.98 -9.45
CA GLU A 156 -21.74 8.83 -10.30
C GLU A 156 -20.22 8.58 -10.41
N GLN A 157 -19.43 9.64 -10.60
CA GLN A 157 -17.97 9.56 -10.63
C GLN A 157 -17.43 9.07 -9.28
N ARG A 158 -17.96 9.60 -8.17
CA ARG A 158 -17.62 9.16 -6.82
C ARG A 158 -17.93 7.68 -6.62
N ALA A 159 -19.15 7.24 -6.97
CA ALA A 159 -19.55 5.85 -6.85
C ALA A 159 -18.66 4.91 -7.69
N THR A 160 -18.29 5.33 -8.90
CA THR A 160 -17.41 4.58 -9.80
C THR A 160 -16.01 4.45 -9.23
N ALA A 161 -15.40 5.56 -8.80
CA ALA A 161 -14.07 5.57 -8.20
C ALA A 161 -14.00 4.70 -6.93
N ILE A 162 -15.01 4.80 -6.07
CA ILE A 162 -15.11 3.99 -4.84
C ILE A 162 -15.29 2.51 -5.17
N GLY A 163 -16.17 2.17 -6.12
CA GLY A 163 -16.38 0.80 -6.56
C GLY A 163 -15.11 0.17 -7.15
N ALA A 164 -14.39 0.91 -7.99
CA ALA A 164 -13.14 0.46 -8.59
C ALA A 164 -12.03 0.26 -7.55
N ALA A 165 -11.85 1.22 -6.63
CA ALA A 165 -10.87 1.10 -5.55
C ALA A 165 -11.18 -0.09 -4.62
N MET A 166 -12.46 -0.30 -4.27
CA MET A 166 -12.87 -1.44 -3.46
C MET A 166 -12.55 -2.77 -4.14
N LYS A 167 -12.80 -2.89 -5.45
CA LYS A 167 -12.43 -4.08 -6.22
C LYS A 167 -10.92 -4.34 -6.12
N HIS A 168 -10.11 -3.32 -6.39
CA HIS A 168 -8.66 -3.47 -6.33
C HIS A 168 -8.13 -3.88 -4.95
N PHE A 169 -8.65 -3.33 -3.85
CA PHE A 169 -8.23 -3.80 -2.52
C PHE A 169 -8.59 -5.25 -2.25
N LEU A 170 -9.77 -5.70 -2.69
CA LEU A 170 -10.17 -7.11 -2.54
C LEU A 170 -9.32 -8.04 -3.40
N ASP A 171 -8.95 -7.61 -4.61
CA ASP A 171 -8.04 -8.37 -5.48
C ASP A 171 -6.63 -8.46 -4.86
N ALA A 172 -6.10 -7.35 -4.32
CA ALA A 172 -4.83 -7.34 -3.57
C ALA A 172 -4.89 -8.24 -2.32
N ASN A 173 -5.98 -8.18 -1.56
CA ASN A 173 -6.19 -9.02 -0.38
C ASN A 173 -6.20 -10.52 -0.74
N ALA A 174 -6.87 -10.90 -1.83
CA ALA A 174 -6.89 -12.28 -2.31
C ALA A 174 -5.48 -12.79 -2.60
N VAL A 175 -4.67 -11.99 -3.31
CA VAL A 175 -3.27 -12.32 -3.61
C VAL A 175 -2.42 -12.46 -2.35
N HIS A 176 -2.48 -11.50 -1.42
CA HIS A 176 -1.71 -11.59 -0.18
C HIS A 176 -2.15 -12.78 0.68
N THR A 177 -3.45 -13.06 0.79
CA THR A 177 -3.98 -14.22 1.52
C THR A 177 -3.48 -15.53 0.91
N TYR A 178 -3.45 -15.63 -0.42
CA TYR A 178 -2.86 -16.77 -1.12
C TYR A 178 -1.38 -16.96 -0.79
N LEU A 179 -0.60 -15.87 -0.81
CA LEU A 179 0.83 -15.92 -0.47
C LEU A 179 1.07 -16.34 0.98
N VAL A 180 0.28 -15.85 1.94
CA VAL A 180 0.36 -16.26 3.35
C VAL A 180 0.12 -17.76 3.50
N ASN A 181 -0.93 -18.28 2.86
CA ASN A 181 -1.26 -19.70 2.92
C ASN A 181 -0.16 -20.57 2.30
N ARG A 182 0.38 -20.15 1.16
CA ARG A 182 1.48 -20.85 0.49
C ARG A 182 2.77 -20.80 1.30
N ALA A 183 3.09 -19.66 1.92
CA ALA A 183 4.25 -19.50 2.80
C ALA A 183 4.17 -20.36 4.07
N GLY A 184 2.97 -20.76 4.50
CA GLY A 184 2.77 -21.69 5.61
C GLY A 184 3.46 -23.05 5.40
N GLN A 185 3.85 -23.38 4.17
CA GLN A 185 4.57 -24.60 3.83
C GLN A 185 6.10 -24.44 3.90
N TRP A 186 6.60 -23.24 4.22
CA TRP A 186 8.04 -22.99 4.31
C TRP A 186 8.67 -23.60 5.57
N HIS A 187 9.77 -24.31 5.37
CA HIS A 187 10.59 -24.87 6.44
C HIS A 187 11.50 -23.80 7.09
N SER A 188 11.86 -22.76 6.35
CA SER A 188 12.67 -21.63 6.81
C SER A 188 12.18 -20.32 6.18
N GLN A 189 12.32 -19.21 6.90
CA GLN A 189 11.92 -17.91 6.36
C GLN A 189 12.96 -17.40 5.34
N PRO A 190 12.52 -16.75 4.25
CA PRO A 190 13.40 -16.18 3.25
C PRO A 190 14.21 -15.01 3.82
N ALA A 191 15.37 -14.76 3.23
CA ALA A 191 16.22 -13.63 3.61
C ALA A 191 15.58 -12.27 3.28
N ALA A 192 14.70 -12.22 2.28
CA ALA A 192 14.00 -11.01 1.88
C ALA A 192 12.77 -10.76 2.78
N VAL A 193 12.78 -9.63 3.50
CA VAL A 193 11.72 -9.28 4.45
C VAL A 193 10.35 -9.15 3.79
N ASP A 194 10.29 -8.64 2.55
CA ASP A 194 9.08 -8.39 1.75
C ASP A 194 8.19 -9.63 1.60
N ILE A 195 8.81 -10.81 1.60
CA ILE A 195 8.11 -12.08 1.37
C ILE A 195 8.04 -12.93 2.64
N THR A 196 8.45 -12.44 3.81
CA THR A 196 8.31 -13.20 5.06
C THR A 196 6.84 -13.34 5.47
N ILE A 197 6.49 -14.43 6.17
CA ILE A 197 5.11 -14.70 6.63
C ILE A 197 4.50 -13.51 7.40
N PRO A 198 5.21 -12.87 8.37
CA PRO A 198 4.62 -11.77 9.11
C PRO A 198 4.33 -10.55 8.23
N VAL A 199 5.18 -10.25 7.24
CA VAL A 199 4.94 -9.12 6.31
C VAL A 199 3.78 -9.42 5.37
N LEU A 200 3.74 -10.63 4.78
CA LEU A 200 2.63 -11.04 3.92
C LEU A 200 1.29 -11.04 4.68
N GLY A 201 1.28 -11.53 5.92
CA GLY A 201 0.11 -11.50 6.79
C GLY A 201 -0.33 -10.08 7.11
N ALA A 202 0.63 -9.19 7.40
CA ALA A 202 0.31 -7.80 7.63
C ALA A 202 -0.30 -7.11 6.41
N LEU A 203 0.20 -7.39 5.20
CA LEU A 203 -0.33 -6.84 3.97
C LEU A 203 -1.74 -7.37 3.65
N ALA A 204 -2.02 -8.64 3.95
CA ALA A 204 -3.36 -9.22 3.84
C ALA A 204 -4.35 -8.51 4.79
N GLU A 205 -3.98 -8.35 6.05
CA GLU A 205 -4.81 -7.65 7.05
C GLU A 205 -4.97 -6.15 6.72
N LEU A 206 -3.91 -5.51 6.21
CA LEU A 206 -3.92 -4.10 5.83
C LEU A 206 -4.90 -3.82 4.68
N THR A 207 -4.83 -4.61 3.61
CA THR A 207 -5.73 -4.49 2.46
C THR A 207 -7.19 -4.78 2.84
N MET A 208 -7.43 -5.67 3.82
CA MET A 208 -8.77 -5.89 4.39
C MET A 208 -9.28 -4.67 5.19
N ALA A 209 -8.41 -4.03 5.97
CA ALA A 209 -8.74 -2.80 6.69
C ALA A 209 -9.12 -1.67 5.71
N GLU A 210 -8.34 -1.48 4.64
CA GLU A 210 -8.60 -0.48 3.59
C GLU A 210 -9.92 -0.78 2.84
N ALA A 211 -10.15 -2.04 2.45
CA ALA A 211 -11.40 -2.48 1.83
C ALA A 211 -12.60 -2.29 2.77
N THR A 212 -12.42 -2.46 4.08
CA THR A 212 -13.52 -2.24 5.04
C THR A 212 -13.81 -0.74 5.18
N LEU A 213 -12.80 0.12 5.30
CA LEU A 213 -13.00 1.56 5.43
C LEU A 213 -13.63 2.21 4.19
N ILE A 214 -13.32 1.72 2.99
CA ILE A 214 -13.87 2.30 1.77
C ILE A 214 -15.41 2.12 1.69
N THR A 215 -15.96 1.08 2.34
CA THR A 215 -17.42 0.89 2.44
C THR A 215 -18.09 2.01 3.23
N VAL A 216 -17.40 2.55 4.23
CA VAL A 216 -17.86 3.68 5.04
C VAL A 216 -17.71 4.98 4.24
N LEU A 217 -16.57 5.18 3.55
CA LEU A 217 -16.30 6.37 2.75
C LEU A 217 -17.37 6.63 1.67
N LYS A 218 -17.98 5.56 1.15
CA LYS A 218 -19.08 5.62 0.17
C LYS A 218 -20.23 6.52 0.64
N ASP A 219 -20.66 6.32 1.88
CA ASP A 219 -21.87 6.91 2.45
C ASP A 219 -21.56 7.95 3.55
N ASP A 220 -20.28 8.28 3.76
CA ASP A 220 -19.81 9.26 4.75
C ASP A 220 -19.80 10.68 4.15
N PRO A 221 -20.73 11.58 4.54
CA PRO A 221 -20.83 12.92 3.96
C PRO A 221 -19.82 13.90 4.56
N TYR A 222 -19.29 13.64 5.76
CA TYR A 222 -18.56 14.64 6.54
C TYR A 222 -17.22 15.07 5.94
N PRO A 223 -16.41 14.18 5.32
CA PRO A 223 -15.20 14.60 4.61
C PRO A 223 -15.51 15.60 3.49
N GLY A 224 -16.59 15.40 2.74
CA GLY A 224 -17.03 16.32 1.68
C GLY A 224 -17.38 17.70 2.23
N VAL A 225 -18.11 17.75 3.35
CA VAL A 225 -18.48 19.02 4.03
C VAL A 225 -17.24 19.81 4.45
N VAL A 226 -16.23 19.16 5.03
CA VAL A 226 -14.99 19.83 5.46
C VAL A 226 -14.18 20.32 4.26
N LEU A 227 -14.18 19.58 3.15
CA LEU A 227 -13.51 19.99 1.92
C LEU A 227 -14.22 21.21 1.29
N GLU A 228 -15.55 21.22 1.26
CA GLU A 228 -16.36 22.35 0.75
C GLU A 228 -16.19 23.62 1.57
N ASP A 229 -16.21 23.53 2.90
CA ASP A 229 -16.02 24.68 3.80
C ASP A 229 -14.68 25.40 3.57
N ARG A 230 -13.66 24.64 3.12
CA ARG A 230 -12.33 25.18 2.79
C ARG A 230 -12.19 25.60 1.32
N ASN A 231 -13.15 25.29 0.46
CA ASN A 231 -13.10 25.68 -0.94
C ASN A 231 -13.39 27.17 -1.09
N LYS A 232 -12.32 27.97 -1.23
CA LYS A 232 -12.38 29.43 -1.42
C LYS A 232 -13.19 29.87 -2.65
N GLN A 233 -13.44 28.96 -3.59
CA GLN A 233 -14.23 29.23 -4.80
C GLN A 233 -15.72 28.92 -4.60
N SER A 234 -16.10 28.21 -3.54
CA SER A 234 -17.50 27.90 -3.25
C SER A 234 -18.24 29.13 -2.73
N ARG A 235 -19.37 29.45 -3.36
CA ARG A 235 -20.31 30.51 -2.93
C ARG A 235 -21.62 29.94 -2.41
N ASP A 236 -21.73 28.62 -2.33
CA ASP A 236 -22.98 27.92 -2.02
C ASP A 236 -23.47 28.20 -0.60
N TRP A 237 -22.52 28.37 0.33
CA TRP A 237 -22.80 28.80 1.70
C TRP A 237 -23.54 30.14 1.78
N MET A 238 -23.46 31.00 0.75
CA MET A 238 -24.12 32.31 0.73
C MET A 238 -25.64 32.21 0.54
N TYR A 239 -26.13 31.11 -0.04
CA TYR A 239 -27.55 30.97 -0.40
C TYR A 239 -28.18 29.63 0.00
N LYS A 240 -27.39 28.65 0.48
CA LYS A 240 -27.88 27.37 0.99
C LYS A 240 -27.12 26.94 2.25
N ALA A 241 -27.86 26.53 3.29
CA ALA A 241 -27.25 25.88 4.45
C ALA A 241 -26.74 24.48 4.09
N VAL A 242 -25.61 24.06 4.67
CA VAL A 242 -25.07 22.72 4.46
C VAL A 242 -26.01 21.68 5.09
N GLU A 243 -26.74 20.95 4.27
CA GLU A 243 -27.55 19.80 4.68
C GLU A 243 -26.69 18.55 4.70
N ILE A 244 -26.49 17.98 5.89
CA ILE A 244 -25.74 16.73 6.06
C ILE A 244 -26.74 15.56 6.12
N PRO A 245 -26.72 14.62 5.16
CA PRO A 245 -27.60 13.45 5.19
C PRO A 245 -27.42 12.64 6.47
N LYS A 246 -28.52 12.07 6.98
CA LYS A 246 -28.46 11.11 8.09
C LYS A 246 -27.76 9.84 7.62
N VAL A 247 -26.87 9.34 8.47
CA VAL A 247 -26.09 8.13 8.21
C VAL A 247 -26.51 6.99 9.14
N ARG A 248 -26.17 5.76 8.77
CA ARG A 248 -26.28 4.58 9.63
C ARG A 248 -25.13 4.57 10.64
N ALA A 249 -25.12 5.57 11.53
CA ALA A 249 -23.99 5.93 12.38
C ALA A 249 -23.45 4.72 13.17
N HIS A 250 -24.32 4.02 13.91
CA HIS A 250 -23.90 2.82 14.65
C HIS A 250 -23.29 1.71 13.75
N LEU A 251 -23.85 1.47 12.56
CA LEU A 251 -23.28 0.50 11.62
C LEU A 251 -21.88 0.93 11.17
N PHE A 252 -21.72 2.18 10.76
CA PHE A 252 -20.43 2.72 10.31
C PHE A 252 -19.38 2.69 11.41
N ALA A 253 -19.77 2.97 12.67
CA ALA A 253 -18.88 2.80 13.80
C ALA A 253 -18.33 1.37 13.90
N ARG A 254 -19.20 0.37 13.78
CA ARG A 254 -18.79 -1.05 13.83
C ARG A 254 -17.92 -1.47 12.64
N LEU A 255 -18.18 -0.95 11.44
CA LEU A 255 -17.31 -1.20 10.28
C LEU A 255 -15.92 -0.56 10.47
N CYS A 256 -15.86 0.67 10.98
CA CYS A 256 -14.61 1.34 11.32
C CYS A 256 -13.82 0.59 12.42
N LEU A 257 -14.51 -0.03 13.38
CA LEU A 257 -13.87 -0.85 14.40
C LEU A 257 -13.29 -2.15 13.83
N ALA A 258 -14.00 -2.84 12.94
CA ALA A 258 -13.45 -4.00 12.23
C ALA A 258 -12.18 -3.63 11.44
N ALA A 259 -12.19 -2.50 10.73
CA ALA A 259 -11.00 -2.02 10.05
C ALA A 259 -9.84 -1.69 11.01
N SER A 260 -10.14 -1.13 12.19
CA SER A 260 -9.14 -0.88 13.23
C SER A 260 -8.54 -2.18 13.78
N GLU A 261 -9.37 -3.22 13.98
CA GLU A 261 -8.94 -4.54 14.43
C GLU A 261 -8.01 -5.21 13.39
N HIS A 262 -8.35 -5.15 12.10
CA HIS A 262 -7.47 -5.60 11.01
C HIS A 262 -6.13 -4.84 10.99
N ALA A 263 -6.17 -3.50 11.06
CA ALA A 263 -4.95 -2.70 11.11
C ALA A 263 -4.10 -2.99 12.37
N ALA A 264 -4.74 -3.31 13.51
CA ALA A 264 -4.04 -3.74 14.73
C ALA A 264 -3.35 -5.10 14.56
N LYS A 265 -4.00 -6.06 13.90
CA LYS A 265 -3.38 -7.35 13.53
C LYS A 265 -2.17 -7.13 12.63
N ALA A 266 -2.32 -6.31 11.59
CA ALA A 266 -1.23 -5.94 10.68
C ALA A 266 -0.05 -5.33 11.45
N GLN A 267 -0.30 -4.35 12.33
CA GLN A 267 0.72 -3.73 13.17
C GLN A 267 1.46 -4.76 14.05
N SER A 268 0.72 -5.70 14.66
CA SER A 268 1.31 -6.76 15.47
C SER A 268 2.21 -7.69 14.64
N MET A 269 1.79 -8.04 13.43
CA MET A 269 2.57 -8.88 12.52
C MET A 269 3.84 -8.18 12.04
N LEU A 270 3.76 -6.90 11.66
CA LEU A 270 4.94 -6.09 11.32
C LEU A 270 5.92 -5.98 12.49
N GLY A 271 5.42 -5.85 13.73
CA GLY A 271 6.27 -5.82 14.93
C GLY A 271 7.03 -7.13 15.20
N ARG A 272 6.65 -8.25 14.58
CA ARG A 272 7.39 -9.52 14.62
C ARG A 272 8.41 -9.66 13.50
N ALA A 273 8.30 -8.85 12.44
CA ALA A 273 9.26 -8.84 11.34
C ALA A 273 10.45 -7.94 11.70
N SER A 274 11.66 -8.43 11.43
CA SER A 274 12.88 -7.64 11.62
C SER A 274 13.15 -6.77 10.40
N LYS A 275 13.68 -5.55 10.59
CA LYS A 275 14.15 -4.64 9.52
C LYS A 275 13.06 -4.24 8.51
N VAL A 276 11.79 -4.16 8.92
CA VAL A 276 10.74 -3.55 8.09
C VAL A 276 10.87 -2.04 8.08
N ASP A 277 10.56 -1.41 6.96
CA ASP A 277 10.47 0.04 6.82
C ASP A 277 9.52 0.66 7.85
N GLU A 278 10.00 1.70 8.54
CA GLU A 278 9.25 2.40 9.58
C GLU A 278 8.03 3.11 8.98
N SER A 279 8.08 3.52 7.70
CA SER A 279 6.97 4.23 7.07
C SER A 279 5.72 3.36 6.94
N LEU A 280 5.86 2.08 6.60
CA LEU A 280 4.76 1.11 6.54
C LEU A 280 4.20 0.84 7.95
N SER A 281 5.08 0.65 8.93
CA SER A 281 4.70 0.41 10.33
C SER A 281 3.91 1.58 10.90
N LYS A 282 4.38 2.80 10.64
CA LYS A 282 3.72 4.04 11.05
C LYS A 282 2.39 4.24 10.34
N TYR A 283 2.34 4.02 9.02
CA TYR A 283 1.10 4.09 8.26
C TYR A 283 0.04 3.16 8.83
N THR A 284 0.42 1.93 9.19
CA THR A 284 -0.50 0.93 9.75
C THR A 284 -1.04 1.37 11.12
N ASP A 285 -0.21 1.97 11.99
CA ASP A 285 -0.69 2.57 13.25
C ASP A 285 -1.61 3.77 13.02
N ASP A 286 -1.26 4.66 12.09
CA ASP A 286 -2.09 5.82 11.74
C ASP A 286 -3.43 5.36 11.14
N LEU A 287 -3.46 4.29 10.33
CA LEU A 287 -4.70 3.70 9.81
C LEU A 287 -5.56 3.12 10.94
N ARG A 288 -4.96 2.35 11.86
CA ARG A 288 -5.63 1.81 13.04
C ARG A 288 -6.28 2.91 13.88
N ARG A 289 -5.53 3.99 14.15
CA ARG A 289 -6.01 5.16 14.90
C ARG A 289 -7.08 5.94 14.15
N THR A 290 -6.92 6.13 12.85
CA THR A 290 -7.90 6.82 12.01
C THR A 290 -9.22 6.08 11.97
N ALA A 291 -9.17 4.75 11.80
CA ALA A 291 -10.34 3.89 11.83
C ALA A 291 -11.06 3.97 13.19
N LYS A 292 -10.32 3.88 14.30
CA LYS A 292 -10.90 4.00 15.65
C LYS A 292 -11.44 5.42 15.94
N GLY A 293 -10.78 6.46 15.46
CA GLY A 293 -11.26 7.85 15.52
C GLY A 293 -12.58 8.03 14.76
N LYS A 294 -12.68 7.49 13.53
CA LYS A 294 -13.93 7.46 12.77
C LYS A 294 -15.04 6.73 13.51
N ALA A 295 -14.73 5.61 14.17
CA ALA A 295 -15.70 4.90 14.98
C ALA A 295 -16.23 5.75 16.14
N CYS A 296 -15.34 6.43 16.87
CA CYS A 296 -15.72 7.38 17.93
C CYS A 296 -16.63 8.48 17.38
N ARG A 297 -16.26 9.07 16.23
CA ARG A 297 -17.08 10.09 15.57
C ARG A 297 -18.49 9.58 15.26
N PHE A 298 -18.61 8.39 14.67
CA PHE A 298 -19.91 7.82 14.35
C PHE A 298 -20.73 7.43 15.60
N LEU A 299 -20.10 6.95 16.67
CA LEU A 299 -20.79 6.75 17.95
C LEU A 299 -21.27 8.08 18.56
N GLY A 300 -20.48 9.15 18.39
CA GLY A 300 -20.89 10.49 18.77
C GLY A 300 -22.08 11.02 17.97
N ILE A 301 -22.10 10.76 16.65
CA ILE A 301 -23.24 11.08 15.78
C ILE A 301 -24.49 10.30 16.20
N ASP A 302 -24.34 9.00 16.50
CA ASP A 302 -25.44 8.16 16.97
C ASP A 302 -26.03 8.69 18.30
N ALA A 303 -25.17 9.10 19.24
CA ALA A 303 -25.57 9.72 20.49
C ALA A 303 -26.29 11.06 20.30
N GLU A 304 -25.79 11.93 19.41
CA GLU A 304 -26.42 13.22 19.10
C GLU A 304 -27.80 13.03 18.43
N LEU A 305 -27.93 12.07 17.51
CA LEU A 305 -29.21 11.70 16.91
C LEU A 305 -30.23 11.19 17.94
N ALA A 306 -29.74 10.60 19.04
CA ALA A 306 -30.56 10.19 20.18
C ALA A 306 -30.83 11.33 21.19
N GLY A 307 -30.45 12.57 20.88
CA GLY A 307 -30.62 13.74 21.74
C GLY A 307 -29.61 13.84 22.89
N LYS A 308 -28.55 13.01 22.90
CA LYS A 308 -27.50 12.99 23.91
C LYS A 308 -26.25 13.72 23.42
N THR A 309 -26.38 15.01 23.17
CA THR A 309 -25.28 15.87 22.69
C THR A 309 -24.07 15.87 23.62
N GLY A 310 -24.28 15.78 24.95
CA GLY A 310 -23.19 15.68 25.92
C GLY A 310 -22.31 14.44 25.69
N ASP A 311 -22.93 13.27 25.50
CA ASP A 311 -22.25 12.03 25.14
C ASP A 311 -21.58 12.14 23.77
N GLY A 312 -22.24 12.79 22.80
CA GLY A 312 -21.71 13.07 21.48
C GLY A 312 -20.38 13.84 21.53
N ILE A 313 -20.30 14.90 22.33
CA ILE A 313 -19.08 15.68 22.55
C ILE A 313 -18.00 14.81 23.21
N ALA A 314 -18.36 14.01 24.23
CA ALA A 314 -17.42 13.12 24.91
C ALA A 314 -16.79 12.09 23.96
N TRP A 315 -17.58 11.51 23.05
CA TRP A 315 -17.09 10.63 21.98
C TRP A 315 -16.10 11.33 21.06
N LEU A 316 -16.38 12.58 20.64
CA LEU A 316 -15.47 13.33 19.78
C LEU A 316 -14.17 13.74 20.49
N ARG A 317 -14.22 14.05 21.79
CA ARG A 317 -13.02 14.23 22.62
C ARG A 317 -12.20 12.94 22.69
N GLY A 318 -12.87 11.79 22.82
CA GLY A 318 -12.26 10.47 22.71
C GLY A 318 -11.61 10.23 21.34
N ALA A 319 -12.28 10.62 20.25
CA ALA A 319 -11.74 10.53 18.89
C ALA A 319 -10.41 11.29 18.74
N LYS A 320 -10.31 12.50 19.31
CA LYS A 320 -9.04 13.28 19.33
C LYS A 320 -7.90 12.57 20.06
N LYS A 321 -8.20 11.89 21.17
CA LYS A 321 -7.22 11.10 21.92
C LYS A 321 -6.73 9.91 21.09
N GLU A 322 -7.64 9.17 20.45
CA GLU A 322 -7.30 8.01 19.60
C GLU A 322 -6.44 8.42 18.39
N LEU A 323 -6.79 9.53 17.73
CA LEU A 323 -6.02 10.12 16.63
C LEU A 323 -4.65 10.64 17.09
N GLY A 324 -4.42 10.81 18.40
CA GLY A 324 -3.18 11.33 18.95
C GLY A 324 -3.03 12.85 18.82
N PHE A 325 -4.14 13.58 18.70
CA PHE A 325 -4.16 15.05 18.70
C PHE A 325 -4.24 15.65 20.11
N SER A 326 -4.49 14.82 21.12
CA SER A 326 -4.46 15.19 22.54
C SER A 326 -3.41 14.35 23.26
N ALA A 327 -2.63 14.97 24.14
CA ALA A 327 -1.70 14.22 25.00
C ALA A 327 -2.52 13.28 25.91
N VAL A 328 -2.14 12.01 25.94
CA VAL A 328 -2.71 11.02 26.86
C VAL A 328 -2.41 11.48 28.29
N GLY A 329 -3.45 11.76 29.09
CA GLY A 329 -3.31 12.06 30.51
C GLY A 329 -3.41 13.52 30.96
N ALA A 330 -3.80 14.47 30.09
CA ALA A 330 -4.12 15.83 30.55
C ALA A 330 -5.61 15.93 30.93
N GLU A 331 -5.89 15.76 32.22
CA GLU A 331 -7.04 16.43 32.84
C GLU A 331 -6.97 17.93 32.52
N GLU A 332 -8.13 18.49 32.16
CA GLU A 332 -8.42 19.93 32.11
C GLU A 332 -7.43 20.85 31.39
N GLU A 333 -7.80 21.32 30.19
CA GLU A 333 -7.59 22.69 29.66
C GLU A 333 -6.20 23.39 29.75
N LYS A 334 -5.14 22.75 30.23
CA LYS A 334 -3.81 23.36 30.30
C LYS A 334 -3.05 23.06 29.03
N LYS A 335 -3.32 23.93 28.05
CA LYS A 335 -2.48 24.29 26.91
C LYS A 335 -1.75 23.11 26.27
N ALA A 336 -2.39 22.51 25.27
CA ALA A 336 -1.62 21.97 24.14
C ALA A 336 -0.62 23.07 23.72
N SER A 337 0.66 22.85 24.02
CA SER A 337 1.75 23.79 23.74
C SER A 337 1.61 24.33 22.32
N GLY A 338 1.74 25.65 22.12
CA GLY A 338 1.58 26.27 20.79
C GLY A 338 2.42 25.60 19.70
N LEU A 339 3.54 24.98 20.09
CA LEU A 339 4.40 24.19 19.22
C LEU A 339 3.72 22.92 18.66
N SER A 340 2.89 22.24 19.47
CA SER A 340 2.15 21.03 19.04
C SER A 340 1.07 21.34 18.02
N LYS A 341 0.35 22.46 18.20
CA LYS A 341 -0.64 22.97 17.25
C LYS A 341 0.03 23.39 15.94
N LEU A 342 1.15 24.12 16.03
CA LEU A 342 1.92 24.54 14.86
C LEU A 342 2.50 23.35 14.09
N LYS A 343 2.96 22.29 14.79
CA LYS A 343 3.42 21.05 14.17
C LYS A 343 2.28 20.32 13.44
N LYS A 344 1.09 20.21 14.06
CA LYS A 344 -0.12 19.65 13.42
C LYS A 344 -0.46 20.42 12.16
N GLU A 345 -0.59 21.74 12.23
CA GLU A 345 -0.89 22.60 11.07
C GLU A 345 0.15 22.50 9.95
N TRP A 346 1.43 22.39 10.29
CA TRP A 346 2.49 22.22 9.30
C TRP A 346 2.41 20.85 8.60
N GLN A 347 2.17 19.78 9.34
CA GLN A 347 1.97 18.44 8.77
C GLN A 347 0.72 18.38 7.90
N GLU A 348 -0.36 19.00 8.34
CA GLU A 348 -1.60 19.16 7.57
C GLU A 348 -1.39 19.86 6.23
N LYS A 349 -0.68 21.00 6.23
CA LYS A 349 -0.35 21.71 4.99
C LYS A 349 0.55 20.89 4.07
N ARG A 350 1.44 20.08 4.64
CA ARG A 350 2.30 19.18 3.87
C ARG A 350 1.50 18.06 3.19
N GLU A 351 0.54 17.47 3.90
CA GLU A 351 -0.36 16.46 3.32
C GLU A 351 -1.30 17.06 2.28
N ASP A 352 -1.90 18.23 2.52
CA ASP A 352 -2.72 18.93 1.52
C ASP A 352 -1.93 19.18 0.23
N ARG A 353 -0.67 19.65 0.34
CA ARG A 353 0.21 19.86 -0.83
C ARG A 353 0.54 18.55 -1.57
N LYS A 354 0.69 17.44 -0.86
CA LYS A 354 0.92 16.12 -1.46
C LYS A 354 -0.32 15.64 -2.22
N ILE A 355 -1.50 15.86 -1.65
CA ILE A 355 -2.78 15.54 -2.29
C ILE A 355 -2.94 16.38 -3.57
N GLU A 356 -2.72 17.70 -3.51
CA GLU A 356 -2.77 18.58 -4.68
C GLU A 356 -1.83 18.14 -5.81
N LYS A 357 -0.63 17.67 -5.44
CA LYS A 357 0.37 17.18 -6.42
C LYS A 357 0.12 15.76 -6.90
N GLY A 358 -0.68 14.96 -6.18
CA GLY A 358 -0.79 13.51 -6.40
C GLY A 358 0.44 12.69 -5.99
N GLU A 359 1.45 13.32 -5.39
CA GLU A 359 2.74 12.70 -5.07
C GLU A 359 2.87 12.42 -3.57
N GLY A 360 3.12 11.16 -3.19
CA GLY A 360 3.40 10.77 -1.80
C GLY A 360 2.29 11.10 -0.78
N TRP A 361 1.06 11.36 -1.22
CA TRP A 361 -0.11 11.55 -0.35
C TRP A 361 -0.59 10.24 0.26
N GLY A 362 -1.31 10.36 1.37
CA GLY A 362 -1.91 9.24 2.09
C GLY A 362 -1.00 8.58 3.12
N THR A 363 0.20 9.12 3.35
CA THR A 363 1.15 8.61 4.35
C THR A 363 0.66 8.73 5.79
N ASP A 364 -0.35 9.56 6.05
CA ASP A 364 -1.01 9.72 7.35
C ASP A 364 -2.27 8.85 7.50
N ALA A 365 -2.56 7.99 6.53
CA ALA A 365 -3.77 7.16 6.48
C ALA A 365 -5.11 7.90 6.53
N GLY A 366 -5.14 9.23 6.35
CA GLY A 366 -6.34 10.08 6.48
C GLY A 366 -6.57 10.59 7.91
N LYS A 367 -5.59 10.45 8.79
CA LYS A 367 -5.63 10.94 10.17
C LYS A 367 -5.93 12.43 10.27
N PHE A 368 -5.31 13.25 9.42
CA PHE A 368 -5.52 14.70 9.45
C PHE A 368 -6.89 15.10 8.89
N GLU A 369 -7.35 14.43 7.83
CA GLU A 369 -8.70 14.61 7.31
C GLU A 369 -9.74 14.31 8.40
N GLU A 370 -9.62 13.17 9.07
CA GLU A 370 -10.54 12.79 10.15
C GLU A 370 -10.47 13.78 11.32
N GLY A 371 -9.26 14.25 11.67
CA GLY A 371 -9.06 15.27 12.68
C GLY A 371 -9.88 16.54 12.42
N ARG A 372 -9.91 16.99 11.16
CA ARG A 372 -10.68 18.18 10.76
C ARG A 372 -12.18 17.96 10.86
N VAL A 373 -12.67 16.77 10.50
CA VAL A 373 -14.08 16.44 10.70
C VAL A 373 -14.45 16.47 12.18
N VAL A 374 -13.63 15.85 13.04
CA VAL A 374 -13.83 15.85 14.49
C VAL A 374 -13.77 17.27 15.06
N ASP A 375 -12.84 18.11 14.59
CA ASP A 375 -12.71 19.52 15.00
C ASP A 375 -13.98 20.33 14.62
N MET A 376 -14.47 20.19 13.39
CA MET A 376 -15.70 20.85 12.92
C MET A 376 -16.92 20.44 13.75
N LEU A 377 -17.09 19.13 14.01
CA LEU A 377 -18.22 18.63 14.79
C LEU A 377 -18.16 19.06 16.26
N LEU A 378 -16.96 19.06 16.87
CA LEU A 378 -16.78 19.55 18.24
C LEU A 378 -17.18 21.02 18.34
N GLN A 379 -16.66 21.86 17.46
CA GLN A 379 -16.98 23.29 17.47
C GLN A 379 -18.49 23.53 17.34
N LYS A 380 -19.17 22.77 16.46
CA LYS A 380 -20.61 22.86 16.28
C LYS A 380 -21.38 22.42 17.54
N TRP A 381 -21.07 21.24 18.07
CA TRP A 381 -21.85 20.65 19.15
C TRP A 381 -21.56 21.26 20.51
N GLU A 382 -20.33 21.69 20.79
CA GLU A 382 -20.01 22.46 22.01
C GLU A 382 -20.80 23.78 22.01
N LYS A 383 -20.77 24.54 20.91
CA LYS A 383 -21.59 25.77 20.80
C LYS A 383 -23.08 25.49 20.99
N MET A 384 -23.61 24.43 20.37
CA MET A 384 -25.02 24.06 20.49
C MET A 384 -25.40 23.65 21.92
N ASN A 385 -24.52 22.90 22.59
CA ASN A 385 -24.73 22.45 23.96
C ASN A 385 -24.64 23.63 24.94
N ASP A 386 -23.67 24.53 24.78
CA ASP A 386 -23.48 25.69 25.66
C ASP A 386 -24.62 26.72 25.54
N THR A 387 -25.28 26.77 24.37
CA THR A 387 -26.34 27.74 24.09
C THR A 387 -27.75 27.21 24.33
N MET A 388 -28.01 25.93 24.05
CA MET A 388 -29.37 25.37 24.09
C MET A 388 -29.48 24.07 24.90
N GLY A 389 -28.48 23.18 24.80
CA GLY A 389 -28.60 21.82 25.34
C GLY A 389 -28.34 21.70 26.85
N VAL A 390 -27.35 22.45 27.33
CA VAL A 390 -26.83 22.48 28.72
C VAL A 390 -26.67 21.07 29.31
N GLN A 391 -26.28 20.10 28.50
CA GLN A 391 -26.02 18.73 28.95
C GLN A 391 -24.62 18.62 29.54
N ILE A 392 -24.48 17.86 30.62
CA ILE A 392 -23.16 17.54 31.19
C ILE A 392 -22.39 16.67 30.18
N VAL A 393 -21.15 17.06 29.89
CA VAL A 393 -20.25 16.28 29.03
C VAL A 393 -19.46 15.30 29.92
N PRO A 394 -19.69 13.98 29.82
CA PRO A 394 -18.95 13.01 30.63
C PRO A 394 -17.49 12.88 30.18
N PRO A 395 -16.63 12.24 31.00
CA PRO A 395 -15.30 11.82 30.54
C PRO A 395 -15.42 10.81 29.38
N SER A 396 -14.46 10.86 28.47
CA SER A 396 -14.41 9.99 27.29
C SER A 396 -14.00 8.55 27.61
N GLU A 397 -13.24 8.35 28.67
CA GLU A 397 -12.54 7.11 28.99
C GLU A 397 -13.50 5.92 29.20
N PRO A 398 -14.61 6.05 29.96
CA PRO A 398 -15.59 4.98 30.08
C PRO A 398 -16.26 4.63 28.76
N LEU A 399 -16.52 5.63 27.91
CA LEU A 399 -17.10 5.42 26.58
C LEU A 399 -16.14 4.63 25.68
N LEU A 400 -14.86 5.04 25.64
CA LEU A 400 -13.84 4.34 24.86
C LEU A 400 -13.62 2.89 25.33
N ALA A 401 -13.71 2.64 26.64
CA ALA A 401 -13.64 1.29 27.21
C ALA A 401 -14.88 0.43 26.89
N GLY A 402 -16.05 1.07 26.70
CA GLY A 402 -17.31 0.43 26.35
C GLY A 402 -17.59 0.33 24.85
N MET A 403 -16.59 0.52 23.97
CA MET A 403 -16.81 0.38 22.53
C MET A 403 -17.34 -1.02 22.16
N PRO A 404 -18.30 -1.11 21.22
CA PRO A 404 -18.73 -2.40 20.71
C PRO A 404 -17.61 -3.07 19.90
N SER A 405 -17.78 -4.36 19.58
CA SER A 405 -16.89 -5.05 18.64
C SER A 405 -17.13 -4.64 17.19
N GLY A 406 -16.09 -4.78 16.38
CA GLY A 406 -16.15 -4.67 14.93
C GLY A 406 -17.28 -5.50 14.30
N ARG A 407 -17.71 -5.08 13.11
CA ARG A 407 -18.57 -5.89 12.25
C ARG A 407 -17.88 -6.07 10.91
N GLU A 408 -17.60 -7.32 10.56
CA GLU A 408 -17.06 -7.66 9.25
C GLU A 408 -18.05 -7.32 8.13
N TYR A 409 -17.53 -6.79 7.04
CA TYR A 409 -18.30 -6.49 5.84
C TYR A 409 -17.88 -7.39 4.67
N HIS A 410 -16.57 -7.60 4.52
CA HIS A 410 -16.01 -8.39 3.43
C HIS A 410 -15.65 -9.79 3.93
N SER A 411 -15.69 -10.75 3.02
CA SER A 411 -15.09 -12.06 3.19
C SER A 411 -13.86 -12.15 2.29
N ALA A 412 -12.75 -12.68 2.81
CA ALA A 412 -11.56 -12.95 2.00
C ALA A 412 -11.94 -13.82 0.79
N LYS A 413 -11.59 -13.35 -0.41
CA LYS A 413 -11.80 -14.11 -1.65
C LYS A 413 -10.61 -15.01 -1.89
N MET A 414 -10.88 -16.20 -2.42
CA MET A 414 -9.83 -17.08 -2.88
C MET A 414 -9.19 -16.49 -4.14
N PHE A 415 -7.87 -16.39 -4.16
CA PHE A 415 -7.13 -16.09 -5.38
C PHE A 415 -7.25 -17.28 -6.33
N VAL A 416 -7.74 -17.02 -7.54
CA VAL A 416 -7.75 -18.02 -8.61
C VAL A 416 -6.40 -17.95 -9.31
N THR A 417 -5.59 -18.99 -9.15
CA THR A 417 -4.28 -19.09 -9.80
C THR A 417 -4.46 -19.05 -11.31
N PRO A 418 -3.91 -18.05 -12.01
CA PRO A 418 -4.05 -17.98 -13.46
C PRO A 418 -3.21 -19.10 -14.10
N ALA A 419 -3.75 -19.69 -15.16
CA ALA A 419 -3.08 -20.69 -15.96
C ALA A 419 -2.89 -20.15 -17.39
N LEU A 420 -1.91 -20.70 -18.10
CA LEU A 420 -1.80 -20.47 -19.53
C LEU A 420 -2.98 -21.13 -20.24
N ASP A 421 -3.44 -20.51 -21.32
CA ASP A 421 -4.44 -21.13 -22.19
C ASP A 421 -3.88 -22.41 -22.81
N GLU A 422 -4.74 -23.42 -23.01
CA GLU A 422 -4.38 -24.72 -23.57
C GLU A 422 -3.62 -24.57 -24.90
N ASP A 423 -4.11 -23.71 -25.80
CA ASP A 423 -3.44 -23.41 -27.07
C ASP A 423 -2.03 -22.83 -26.91
N ALA A 424 -1.81 -22.01 -25.86
CA ALA A 424 -0.50 -21.46 -25.58
C ALA A 424 0.47 -22.55 -25.08
N ILE A 425 -0.01 -23.47 -24.24
CA ILE A 425 0.76 -24.62 -23.76
C ILE A 425 1.12 -25.54 -24.93
N VAL A 426 0.15 -25.92 -25.76
CA VAL A 426 0.36 -26.81 -26.91
C VAL A 426 1.38 -26.24 -27.89
N ARG A 427 1.36 -24.93 -28.15
CA ARG A 427 2.36 -24.28 -29.02
C ARG A 427 3.79 -24.40 -28.48
N MET A 428 3.97 -24.46 -27.16
CA MET A 428 5.31 -24.55 -26.54
C MET A 428 5.93 -25.96 -26.62
N ARG A 429 5.20 -26.95 -27.16
CA ARG A 429 5.78 -28.27 -27.51
C ARG A 429 6.76 -28.19 -28.67
N ALA A 430 6.60 -27.20 -29.55
CA ALA A 430 7.59 -26.93 -30.58
C ALA A 430 8.88 -26.39 -29.94
N PRO A 431 10.08 -26.87 -30.33
CA PRO A 431 11.34 -26.28 -29.89
C PRO A 431 11.45 -24.81 -30.31
N PRO A 432 12.19 -23.98 -29.54
CA PRO A 432 12.52 -22.62 -29.97
C PRO A 432 13.21 -22.59 -31.33
N ASP A 433 12.94 -21.56 -32.13
CA ASP A 433 13.69 -21.35 -33.36
C ASP A 433 15.16 -21.02 -33.03
N PRO A 434 16.14 -21.45 -33.83
CA PRO A 434 17.56 -21.19 -33.57
C PRO A 434 17.94 -19.70 -33.49
N GLY A 435 17.08 -18.81 -34.00
CA GLY A 435 17.22 -17.36 -33.92
C GLY A 435 16.63 -16.73 -32.66
N ASP A 436 15.80 -17.45 -31.91
CA ASP A 436 15.08 -16.95 -30.73
C ASP A 436 15.93 -17.05 -29.45
N ALA A 437 17.23 -16.77 -29.56
CA ALA A 437 18.10 -16.75 -28.39
C ALA A 437 17.59 -15.67 -27.41
N ALA A 438 17.33 -16.08 -26.15
CA ALA A 438 16.99 -15.16 -25.09
C ALA A 438 18.02 -14.02 -25.03
N PHE A 439 17.57 -12.77 -25.04
CA PHE A 439 18.44 -11.60 -24.98
C PHE A 439 19.27 -11.62 -23.69
N LYS A 440 20.55 -11.97 -23.81
CA LYS A 440 21.56 -11.92 -22.73
C LYS A 440 22.22 -10.54 -22.67
N GLY A 441 21.41 -9.49 -22.56
CA GLY A 441 21.94 -8.15 -22.31
C GLY A 441 22.40 -8.02 -20.87
N ASP A 442 23.72 -7.97 -20.65
CA ASP A 442 24.31 -7.21 -19.55
C ASP A 442 24.08 -5.73 -19.87
N GLU A 443 22.88 -5.25 -19.61
CA GLU A 443 22.64 -3.81 -19.57
C GLU A 443 22.99 -3.35 -18.16
N ASP A 444 24.07 -2.57 -18.05
CA ASP A 444 24.35 -1.76 -16.86
C ASP A 444 23.06 -1.06 -16.45
N ASP A 445 22.56 -1.39 -15.27
CA ASP A 445 21.40 -0.73 -14.70
C ASP A 445 21.85 0.69 -14.40
N SER A 446 21.59 1.61 -15.34
CA SER A 446 21.99 3.03 -15.30
C SER A 446 21.33 3.76 -14.12
N GLY A 447 21.87 3.48 -12.96
CA GLY A 447 21.44 3.80 -11.61
C GLY A 447 22.51 3.42 -10.57
N ASP A 448 23.53 2.63 -10.95
CA ASP A 448 24.72 2.30 -10.14
C ASP A 448 25.90 3.28 -10.28
N ASP A 449 25.69 4.49 -10.82
CA ASP A 449 26.77 5.48 -10.99
C ASP A 449 27.41 5.96 -9.67
N ASP A 450 26.86 5.59 -8.50
CA ASP A 450 27.45 5.88 -7.19
C ASP A 450 28.29 4.72 -6.59
N GLU A 451 28.35 3.55 -7.23
CA GLU A 451 29.12 2.39 -6.73
C GLU A 451 30.43 2.12 -7.49
N ARG A 452 31.06 3.14 -8.09
CA ARG A 452 32.49 3.03 -8.42
C ARG A 452 33.30 3.02 -7.12
N VAL A 453 33.61 1.80 -6.67
CA VAL A 453 34.69 1.36 -5.77
C VAL A 453 35.55 2.54 -5.30
N SER A 454 35.11 3.19 -4.23
CA SER A 454 35.98 4.09 -3.48
C SER A 454 37.02 3.23 -2.79
N ALA A 455 38.21 3.14 -3.38
CA ALA A 455 39.39 2.62 -2.71
C ALA A 455 39.49 3.23 -1.30
N PRO A 456 39.93 2.47 -0.28
CA PRO A 456 40.02 2.99 1.08
C PRO A 456 40.90 4.24 1.08
N PRO A 457 40.50 5.32 1.78
CA PRO A 457 41.27 6.54 1.80
C PRO A 457 42.66 6.25 2.38
N VAL A 458 43.69 6.59 1.61
CA VAL A 458 45.07 6.61 2.09
C VAL A 458 45.10 7.49 3.34
N VAL A 459 45.53 6.91 4.46
CA VAL A 459 45.58 7.59 5.76
C VAL A 459 46.46 8.85 5.61
N GLY A 460 45.85 10.03 5.76
CA GLY A 460 46.57 11.31 5.83
C GLY A 460 46.21 12.40 4.81
N ALA A 461 45.21 12.23 3.93
CA ALA A 461 44.84 13.28 2.97
C ALA A 461 43.79 14.27 3.52
N PHE A 462 44.10 15.57 3.46
CA PHE A 462 43.22 16.69 3.84
C PHE A 462 42.20 17.01 2.72
N PRO A 463 40.99 17.53 3.01
CA PRO A 463 39.95 17.70 2.00
C PRO A 463 40.29 18.84 1.02
N GLY A 464 40.51 18.52 -0.27
CA GLY A 464 40.63 19.54 -1.32
C GLY A 464 41.46 19.15 -2.56
N THR A 465 42.28 18.11 -2.52
CA THR A 465 43.19 17.76 -3.63
C THR A 465 42.70 16.54 -4.42
N LYS A 466 41.71 16.72 -5.29
CA LYS A 466 41.23 15.66 -6.20
C LYS A 466 41.48 15.93 -7.70
N SER A 467 42.15 17.03 -8.07
CA SER A 467 42.21 17.45 -9.48
C SER A 467 43.59 17.51 -10.13
N GLU A 468 44.67 17.01 -9.50
CA GLU A 468 46.01 17.09 -10.11
C GLU A 468 46.81 15.81 -9.94
N TYR A 469 46.56 14.82 -10.81
CA TYR A 469 47.62 13.91 -11.30
C TYR A 469 47.19 13.37 -12.68
N PRO A 470 47.77 13.85 -13.79
CA PRO A 470 47.59 13.22 -15.09
C PRO A 470 48.42 11.94 -15.16
N GLY A 471 47.80 10.87 -15.67
CA GLY A 471 48.40 9.55 -15.80
C GLY A 471 49.66 9.56 -16.67
N GLY A 472 50.75 9.08 -16.10
CA GLY A 472 51.97 8.73 -16.82
C GLY A 472 51.88 7.30 -17.34
N SER A 473 51.87 7.16 -18.66
CA SER A 473 52.18 5.91 -19.36
C SER A 473 53.68 5.64 -19.28
N ALA A 474 54.10 4.45 -18.82
CA ALA A 474 55.35 3.82 -19.26
C ALA A 474 55.39 2.31 -18.91
N TYR A 475 55.58 1.53 -19.98
CA TYR A 475 56.17 0.20 -20.10
C TYR A 475 56.97 -0.37 -18.92
N TYR A 476 56.70 -1.64 -18.57
CA TYR A 476 57.58 -2.79 -18.85
C TYR A 476 56.74 -4.06 -18.99
#